data_AF-A0A1Q7WKA5-F1
#
_entry.id   AF-A0A1Q7WKA5-F1
#
_cell.length_a   1.000
_cell.length_b   1.000
_cell.length_c   1.000
_cell.angle_alpha   90.00
_cell.angle_beta   90.00
_cell.angle_gamma   90.00
#
_symmetry.space_group_name_H-M   'P 1'
#
loop_
_entity.id
_entity.type
_entity.pdbx_description
1 polymer ?
#
loop_
_entity_poly.entity_id
_entity_poly.type
_entity_poly.pdbx_seq_one_letter_code
_entity_poly.pdbx_strand_id
1 'polypeptide(L)'
;MVRDLDHEVQIRVVPTVRDADGLALSSRNAYLSPAERELALTLPRALATKDPAQARARLNGLDIDYVEVADFEPRVLAAAVRVGKTRLIDNVVLDKEKA
;
A
#
# COMPACT_ATOMS: atom_id res chain seq x y z
N MET A 1 13.99 -3.06 -16.18
CA MET A 1 15.30 -3.56 -15.68
C MET A 1 15.61 -4.98 -16.16
N VAL A 2 15.04 -6.05 -15.59
CA VAL A 2 15.40 -7.45 -15.95
C VAL A 2 15.27 -7.72 -17.45
N ARG A 3 14.13 -7.35 -18.03
CA ARG A 3 13.88 -7.47 -19.48
C ARG A 3 14.83 -6.58 -20.30
N ASP A 4 14.95 -5.31 -19.92
CA ASP A 4 15.69 -4.31 -20.70
C ASP A 4 17.21 -4.57 -20.74
N LEU A 5 17.74 -5.22 -19.70
CA LEU A 5 19.15 -5.55 -19.55
C LEU A 5 19.48 -7.02 -19.83
N ASP A 6 18.51 -7.78 -20.37
CA ASP A 6 18.65 -9.19 -20.73
C ASP A 6 19.22 -10.07 -19.60
N HIS A 7 18.71 -9.90 -18.38
CA HIS A 7 19.11 -10.73 -17.25
C HIS A 7 18.39 -12.08 -17.25
N GLU A 8 19.15 -13.17 -17.22
CA GLU A 8 18.64 -14.56 -17.12
C GLU A 8 18.18 -14.90 -15.69
N VAL A 9 17.22 -14.14 -15.16
CA VAL A 9 16.64 -14.34 -13.83
C VAL A 9 15.11 -14.31 -13.88
N GLN A 10 14.47 -15.07 -13.00
CA GLN A 10 13.02 -15.08 -12.87
C GLN A 10 12.55 -14.13 -11.75
N ILE A 11 11.71 -13.14 -12.08
CA ILE A 11 11.01 -12.33 -11.08
C ILE A 11 9.82 -13.14 -10.53
N ARG A 12 9.79 -13.36 -9.22
CA ARG A 12 8.64 -13.97 -8.52
C ARG A 12 7.93 -12.91 -7.69
N VAL A 13 6.70 -12.57 -8.10
CA VAL A 13 5.83 -11.68 -7.31
C VAL A 13 5.23 -12.46 -6.16
N VAL A 14 5.33 -11.93 -4.95
CA VAL A 14 4.77 -12.53 -3.73
C VAL A 14 3.79 -11.58 -3.05
N PRO A 15 2.75 -12.08 -2.36
CA PRO A 15 1.82 -11.24 -1.63
C PRO A 15 2.50 -10.42 -0.52
N THR A 16 1.99 -9.21 -0.28
CA THR A 16 2.39 -8.39 0.87
C THR A 16 2.06 -9.14 2.16
N VAL A 17 3.06 -9.40 2.99
CA VAL A 17 2.85 -9.93 4.34
C VAL A 17 2.28 -8.83 5.23
N ARG A 18 1.24 -9.16 5.98
CA ARG A 18 0.52 -8.24 6.85
C ARG A 18 0.60 -8.73 8.30
N ASP A 19 0.56 -7.78 9.22
CA ASP A 19 0.36 -8.04 10.64
C ASP A 19 -1.09 -8.53 10.89
N ALA A 20 -1.38 -9.02 12.09
CA ALA A 20 -2.69 -9.59 12.43
C ALA A 20 -3.86 -8.59 12.29
N ASP A 21 -3.56 -7.29 12.38
CA ASP A 21 -4.52 -6.19 12.22
C ASP A 21 -4.62 -5.65 10.77
N GLY A 22 -3.85 -6.25 9.84
CA GLY A 22 -3.88 -5.93 8.43
C GLY A 22 -2.88 -4.87 7.97
N LEU A 23 -2.12 -4.24 8.88
CA LEU A 23 -1.04 -3.33 8.45
C LEU A 23 0.02 -4.10 7.66
N ALA A 24 0.45 -3.55 6.53
CA ALA A 24 1.59 -4.11 5.80
C ALA A 24 2.85 -4.13 6.69
N LEU A 25 3.54 -5.27 6.75
CA LEU A 25 4.76 -5.37 7.52
C LEU A 25 5.85 -4.52 6.87
N SER A 26 6.50 -3.70 7.70
CA SER A 26 7.57 -2.81 7.29
C SER A 26 8.45 -2.51 8.48
N SER A 27 9.77 -2.47 8.27
CA SER A 27 10.71 -2.05 9.32
C SER A 27 10.42 -0.64 9.83
N ARG A 28 9.82 0.21 8.99
CA ARG A 28 9.38 1.56 9.38
C ARG A 28 8.27 1.57 10.42
N ASN A 29 7.51 0.48 10.56
CA ASN A 29 6.47 0.39 11.59
C ASN A 29 7.08 0.48 13.00
N ALA A 30 8.36 0.13 13.18
CA ALA A 30 9.09 0.28 14.43
C ALA A 30 9.27 1.75 14.88
N TYR A 31 9.05 2.72 13.98
CA TYR A 31 9.15 4.15 14.30
C TYR A 31 7.82 4.75 14.79
N LEU A 32 6.73 3.99 14.69
CA LEU A 32 5.42 4.45 15.13
C LEU A 32 5.30 4.26 16.64
N SER A 33 4.88 5.31 17.33
CA SER A 33 4.32 5.16 18.67
C SER A 33 3.04 4.29 18.63
N PRO A 34 2.58 3.76 19.77
CA PRO A 34 1.34 2.98 19.80
C PRO A 34 0.12 3.70 19.19
N ALA A 35 -0.05 5.00 19.48
CA ALA A 35 -1.14 5.79 18.92
C ALA A 35 -1.00 6.01 17.41
N GLU A 36 0.22 6.24 16.91
CA GLU A 36 0.48 6.34 15.47
C GLU A 36 0.28 4.99 14.76
N ARG A 37 0.60 3.87 15.44
CA ARG A 37 0.38 2.52 14.92
C ARG A 37 -1.10 2.19 14.76
N GLU A 38 -1.94 2.69 15.66
CA GLU A 38 -3.40 2.60 15.52
C GLU A 38 -3.91 3.45 14.35
N LEU A 39 -3.44 4.70 14.22
CA LEU A 39 -3.80 5.58 13.11
C LEU A 39 -3.37 5.01 11.75
N ALA A 40 -2.20 4.36 11.68
CA ALA A 40 -1.67 3.71 10.49
C ALA A 40 -2.60 2.64 9.90
N LEU A 41 -3.49 2.03 10.71
CA LEU A 41 -4.49 1.07 10.22
C LEU A 41 -5.53 1.67 9.28
N THR A 42 -5.63 3.00 9.24
CA THR A 42 -6.48 3.69 8.27
C THR A 42 -6.01 3.41 6.83
N LEU A 43 -4.70 3.22 6.60
CA LEU A 43 -4.13 2.94 5.28
C LEU A 43 -4.66 1.66 4.64
N PRO A 44 -4.48 0.46 5.23
CA PRO A 44 -5.02 -0.78 4.66
C PRO A 44 -6.55 -0.77 4.59
N ARG A 45 -7.24 -0.14 5.54
CA ARG A 45 -8.72 0.00 5.52
C ARG A 45 -9.21 0.90 4.39
N ALA A 46 -8.46 1.95 4.06
CA ALA A 46 -8.75 2.82 2.93
C ALA A 46 -8.53 2.09 1.61
N LEU A 47 -7.41 1.37 1.46
CA LEU A 47 -7.12 0.59 0.26
C LEU A 47 -8.12 -0.54 0.04
N ALA A 48 -8.65 -1.15 1.10
CA ALA A 48 -9.66 -2.20 1.00
C ALA A 48 -10.94 -1.77 0.27
N THR A 49 -11.22 -0.47 0.12
CA THR A 49 -12.34 0.02 -0.70
C THR A 49 -12.17 -0.27 -2.18
N LYS A 50 -10.91 -0.44 -2.64
CA LYS A 50 -10.54 -0.55 -4.06
C LYS A 50 -11.06 0.60 -4.93
N ASP A 51 -11.39 1.72 -4.30
CA ASP A 51 -11.93 2.91 -4.95
C ASP A 51 -11.07 4.11 -4.55
N PRO A 52 -10.43 4.81 -5.51
CA PRO A 52 -9.51 5.91 -5.21
C PRO A 52 -10.16 7.06 -4.44
N ALA A 53 -11.42 7.39 -4.75
CA ALA A 53 -12.12 8.50 -4.12
C ALA A 53 -12.48 8.17 -2.66
N GLN A 54 -12.99 6.97 -2.42
CA GLN A 54 -13.29 6.48 -1.07
C GLN A 54 -12.02 6.29 -0.24
N ALA A 55 -10.94 5.78 -0.83
CA ALA A 55 -9.66 5.63 -0.15
C ALA A 55 -9.14 7.00 0.29
N ARG A 56 -9.16 8.00 -0.60
CA ARG A 56 -8.75 9.37 -0.27
C ARG A 56 -9.62 10.01 0.81
N ALA A 57 -10.93 9.83 0.76
CA ALA A 57 -11.85 10.33 1.79
C ALA A 57 -11.56 9.72 3.17
N ARG A 58 -11.25 8.42 3.24
CA ARG A 58 -10.88 7.74 4.49
C ARG A 58 -9.54 8.20 5.05
N LEU A 59 -8.62 8.63 4.19
CA LEU A 59 -7.28 9.09 4.58
C LEU A 59 -7.20 10.58 4.89
N ASN A 60 -8.28 11.35 4.75
CA ASN A 60 -8.29 12.82 4.87
C ASN A 60 -7.73 13.37 6.22
N GLY A 61 -7.68 12.55 7.27
CA GLY A 61 -7.08 12.91 8.56
C GLY A 61 -5.56 12.70 8.65
N LEU A 62 -4.92 12.21 7.59
CA LEU A 62 -3.48 11.97 7.50
C LEU A 62 -2.85 12.90 6.46
N ASP A 63 -1.54 13.06 6.56
CA ASP A 63 -0.76 13.76 5.54
C ASP A 63 -0.57 12.81 4.33
N ILE A 64 -1.32 13.06 3.26
CA ILE A 64 -1.37 12.20 2.06
C ILE A 64 -0.33 12.69 1.06
N ASP A 65 0.64 11.83 0.73
CA ASP A 65 1.53 12.05 -0.41
C ASP A 65 0.78 11.74 -1.73
N TYR A 66 0.18 10.55 -1.82
CA TYR A 66 -0.64 10.16 -2.98
C TYR A 66 -1.65 9.06 -2.66
N VAL A 67 -2.68 8.98 -3.50
CA VAL A 67 -3.63 7.87 -3.65
C VAL A 67 -3.94 7.80 -5.14
N GLU A 68 -3.41 6.78 -5.82
CA GLU A 68 -3.38 6.71 -7.28
C GLU A 68 -3.59 5.27 -7.77
N VAL A 69 -4.23 5.15 -8.94
CA VAL A 69 -4.26 3.88 -9.68
C VAL A 69 -3.04 3.83 -10.57
N ALA A 70 -2.17 2.85 -10.35
CA ALA A 70 -1.00 2.67 -11.18
C ALA A 70 -1.37 1.88 -12.45
N ASP A 71 -0.97 2.43 -13.60
CA ASP A 71 -1.30 1.91 -14.93
C ASP A 71 -0.25 0.88 -15.40
N PHE A 72 -0.27 -0.28 -14.76
CA PHE A 72 0.48 -1.47 -15.16
C PHE A 72 -0.33 -2.73 -14.83
N GLU A 73 0.06 -3.89 -15.35
CA GLU A 73 -0.64 -5.15 -15.12
C GLU A 73 0.06 -5.98 -14.00
N PRO A 74 -0.66 -6.42 -12.94
CA PRO A 74 -2.05 -6.08 -12.63
C PRO A 74 -2.17 -4.67 -12.06
N ARG A 75 -3.30 -4.01 -12.36
CA ARG A 75 -3.57 -2.66 -11.87
C ARG A 75 -3.67 -2.65 -10.36
N VAL A 76 -3.07 -1.64 -9.74
CA VAL A 76 -3.10 -1.46 -8.28
C VAL A 76 -3.59 -0.08 -7.90
N LEU A 77 -4.35 0.00 -6.82
CA LEU A 77 -4.54 1.23 -6.07
C LEU A 77 -3.39 1.32 -5.07
N ALA A 78 -2.53 2.30 -5.23
CA ALA A 78 -1.39 2.56 -4.35
C ALA A 78 -1.64 3.83 -3.54
N ALA A 79 -1.17 3.82 -2.29
CA ALA A 79 -1.24 5.00 -1.44
C ALA A 79 0.03 5.16 -0.62
N ALA A 80 0.39 6.42 -0.38
CA ALA A 80 1.42 6.81 0.54
C ALA A 80 0.92 7.91 1.47
N VAL A 81 1.15 7.75 2.76
CA VAL A 81 0.74 8.70 3.80
C VAL A 81 1.85 8.85 4.85
N ARG A 82 1.85 9.96 5.57
CA ARG A 82 2.68 10.17 6.75
C ARG A 82 1.84 10.09 8.01
N VAL A 83 2.36 9.35 8.98
CA VAL A 83 1.85 9.30 10.34
C VAL A 83 2.98 9.78 11.24
N GLY A 84 2.79 10.97 11.82
CA GLY A 84 3.89 11.73 12.44
C GLY A 84 5.00 11.99 11.42
N LYS A 85 6.23 11.55 11.72
CA LYS A 85 7.38 11.68 10.80
C LYS A 85 7.55 10.48 9.86
N THR A 86 6.79 9.40 10.08
CA THR A 86 6.99 8.13 9.41
C THR A 86 6.12 8.04 8.16
N ARG A 87 6.77 7.83 7.01
CA ARG A 87 6.09 7.63 5.73
C ARG A 87 5.79 6.14 5.51
N LEU A 88 4.51 5.83 5.33
CA LEU A 88 4.00 4.49 5.06
C LEU A 88 3.53 4.40 3.62
N ILE A 89 3.69 3.22 3.03
CA ILE A 89 3.18 2.89 1.69
C ILE A 89 2.46 1.55 1.75
N ASP A 90 1.40 1.43 0.96
CA ASP A 90 0.71 0.15 0.75
C ASP A 90 -0.05 0.22 -0.57
N ASN A 91 -0.43 -0.94 -1.10
CA ASN A 91 -1.19 -1.05 -2.34
C ASN A 91 -2.11 -2.27 -2.31
N VAL A 92 -3.19 -2.21 -3.09
CA VAL A 92 -4.09 -3.35 -3.34
C VAL A 92 -4.29 -3.55 -4.83
N VAL A 93 -4.39 -4.80 -5.26
CA VAL A 93 -4.74 -5.15 -6.63
C VAL A 93 -6.21 -4.85 -6.88
N LEU A 94 -6.49 -4.07 -7.93
CA LEU A 94 -7.84 -3.70 -8.34
C LEU A 94 -8.52 -4.84 -9.09
N ASP A 95 -7.76 -5.63 -9.85
CA ASP A 95 -8.29 -6.65 -10.73
C ASP A 95 -7.93 -8.07 -10.26
N LYS A 96 -8.97 -8.85 -9.96
CA LYS A 96 -9.03 -10.26 -10.36
C LYS A 96 -10.35 -10.40 -11.09
N GLU A 97 -10.34 -10.48 -12.42
CA GLU A 97 -11.30 -11.40 -13.02
C GLU A 97 -11.04 -12.76 -12.38
N LYS A 98 -12.09 -13.35 -11.81
CA LYS A 98 -12.05 -14.75 -11.40
C LYS A 98 -11.75 -15.54 -12.68
N ALA A 99 -10.58 -16.15 -12.75
CA ALA A 99 -10.40 -17.32 -13.60
C ALA A 99 -11.32 -18.44 -13.12
#